data_AF-A0A1Y1L493-F1
#
_entry.id   AF-A0A1Y1L493-F1
#
_cell.length_a   1.000
_cell.length_b   1.000
_cell.length_c   1.000
_cell.angle_alpha   90.00
_cell.angle_beta   90.00
_cell.angle_gamma   90.00
#
_symmetry.space_group_name_H-M   'P 1'
#
loop_
_entity.id
_entity.type
_entity.pdbx_description
1 polymer ?
#
loop_
_entity_poly.entity_id
_entity_poly.type
_entity_poly.pdbx_seq_one_letter_code
_entity_poly.pdbx_strand_id
1 'polypeptide(L)'
;DYMNLSSREYSDNKGLCEDLTEGKFSFPVIHSIRANPANMQLINILKQKTTDVQVKRYAVSYMESTGSFEYTRDVIGILIARARKMASQMDGGDGKAEGIQKILDRMVVENK
;
A
#
# COMPACT_ATOMS: atom_id res chain seq x y z
N ASP A 1 1.92 2.96 3.44
CA ASP A 1 1.60 1.53 3.30
C ASP A 1 1.98 1.02 1.93
N TYR A 2 1.15 1.15 0.88
CA TYR A 2 1.48 0.61 -0.46
C TYR A 2 2.88 0.99 -0.95
N MET A 3 3.18 2.31 -1.01
CA MET A 3 4.47 2.83 -1.50
C MET A 3 5.69 2.38 -0.69
N ASN A 4 5.52 2.00 0.59
CA ASN A 4 6.62 1.50 1.42
C ASN A 4 7.03 0.08 1.02
N LEU A 5 6.08 -0.70 0.48
CA LEU A 5 6.23 -2.12 0.22
C LEU A 5 6.29 -2.47 -1.27
N SER A 6 5.73 -1.62 -2.15
CA SER A 6 5.67 -1.86 -3.59
C SER A 6 6.90 -1.37 -4.36
N SER A 7 7.76 -0.56 -3.75
CA SER A 7 8.89 0.03 -4.46
C SER A 7 10.03 -0.98 -4.59
N ARG A 8 10.12 -1.60 -5.77
CA ARG A 8 11.18 -2.57 -6.12
C ARG A 8 12.59 -1.93 -6.16
N GLU A 9 12.65 -0.62 -6.34
CA GLU A 9 13.86 0.19 -6.40
C GLU A 9 13.72 1.39 -5.46
N TYR A 10 14.17 1.23 -4.22
CA TYR A 10 14.69 2.32 -3.40
C TYR A 10 15.94 1.79 -2.71
N SER A 11 17.00 1.66 -3.51
CA SER A 11 18.37 1.51 -3.03
C SER A 11 18.92 2.90 -2.68
N ASP A 12 19.66 2.93 -1.58
CA ASP A 12 20.71 3.88 -1.21
C ASP A 12 20.40 4.98 -0.18
N ASN A 13 19.16 5.45 0.03
CA ASN A 13 18.92 6.52 1.03
C ASN A 13 17.67 6.39 1.92
N LYS A 14 16.84 5.33 1.76
CA LYS A 14 15.66 5.06 2.58
C LYS A 14 15.54 3.56 2.81
N GLY A 15 15.18 3.12 4.01
CA GLY A 15 15.20 1.68 4.33
C GLY A 15 14.24 0.90 3.42
N LEU A 16 14.73 -0.19 2.82
CA LEU A 16 13.87 -1.12 2.09
C LEU A 16 12.76 -1.60 3.02
N CYS A 17 11.49 -1.40 2.65
CA CYS A 17 10.32 -1.89 3.38
C CYS A 17 10.39 -1.65 4.89
N GLU A 18 10.55 -0.39 5.31
CA GLU A 18 10.61 -0.01 6.74
C GLU A 18 9.41 -0.55 7.55
N ASP A 19 8.22 -0.63 6.96
CA ASP A 19 7.03 -1.22 7.62
C ASP A 19 7.33 -2.67 8.11
N LEU A 20 8.16 -3.44 7.39
CA LEU A 20 8.56 -4.80 7.80
C LEU A 20 9.57 -4.78 8.95
N THR A 21 10.49 -3.83 8.98
CA THR A 21 11.43 -3.67 10.11
C THR A 21 10.70 -3.23 11.37
N GLU A 22 9.71 -2.35 11.25
CA GLU A 22 8.90 -1.92 12.40
C GLU A 22 7.99 -3.04 12.92
N GLY A 23 7.70 -4.05 12.09
CA GLY A 23 6.70 -5.08 12.38
C GLY A 23 5.27 -4.54 12.24
N LYS A 24 5.07 -3.56 11.36
CA LYS A 24 3.81 -2.83 11.21
C LYS A 24 2.80 -3.67 10.42
N PHE A 25 1.58 -3.72 10.95
CA PHE A 25 0.42 -4.27 10.25
C PHE A 25 -0.18 -3.23 9.29
N SER A 26 0.53 -2.91 8.21
CA SER A 26 0.04 -2.02 7.16
C SER A 26 -1.08 -2.69 6.33
N PHE A 27 -1.84 -1.89 5.58
CA PHE A 27 -2.99 -2.39 4.80
C PHE A 27 -2.70 -3.64 3.94
N PRO A 28 -1.67 -3.66 3.06
CA PRO A 28 -1.36 -4.85 2.26
C PRO A 28 -0.85 -6.02 3.11
N VAL A 29 -0.19 -5.76 4.25
CA VAL A 29 0.28 -6.81 5.17
C VAL A 29 -0.92 -7.51 5.82
N ILE A 30 -1.90 -6.75 6.32
CA ILE A 30 -3.13 -7.29 6.90
C ILE A 30 -3.87 -8.14 5.88
N HIS A 31 -4.00 -7.65 4.64
CA HIS A 31 -4.63 -8.41 3.57
C HIS A 31 -3.90 -9.74 3.33
N SER A 32 -2.57 -9.72 3.17
CA SER A 32 -1.76 -10.92 2.92
C SER A 32 -1.91 -11.98 4.01
N ILE A 33 -1.88 -11.56 5.29
CA ILE A 33 -2.07 -12.45 6.44
C ILE A 33 -3.47 -13.10 6.41
N ARG A 34 -4.49 -12.32 6.07
CA ARG A 34 -5.89 -12.80 6.05
C ARG A 34 -6.23 -13.62 4.81
N ALA A 35 -5.53 -13.42 3.70
CA ALA A 35 -5.70 -14.20 2.48
C ALA A 35 -5.28 -15.67 2.67
N ASN A 36 -4.34 -15.96 3.58
CA ASN A 36 -3.98 -17.32 3.96
C ASN A 36 -3.67 -17.44 5.47
N PRO A 37 -4.71 -17.59 6.32
CA PRO A 37 -4.55 -17.59 7.79
C PRO A 37 -3.73 -18.77 8.34
N ALA A 38 -3.59 -19.87 7.58
CA ALA A 38 -2.79 -21.03 7.98
C ALA A 38 -1.29 -20.77 7.82
N ASN A 39 -0.90 -19.82 6.96
CA ASN A 39 0.50 -19.50 6.73
C ASN A 39 0.97 -18.38 7.67
N MET A 40 1.78 -18.76 8.66
CA MET A 40 2.32 -17.86 9.69
C MET A 40 3.64 -17.17 9.28
N GLN A 41 4.15 -17.38 8.06
CA GLN A 41 5.47 -16.88 7.64
C GLN A 41 5.56 -15.35 7.74
N LEU A 42 4.60 -14.63 7.16
CA LEU A 42 4.60 -13.17 7.18
C LEU A 42 4.48 -12.60 8.60
N ILE A 43 3.63 -13.21 9.45
CA ILE A 43 3.52 -12.84 10.87
C ILE A 43 4.87 -13.04 11.58
N ASN A 44 5.53 -14.17 11.35
CA ASN A 44 6.80 -14.48 11.98
C ASN A 44 7.91 -13.52 11.53
N ILE A 45 7.92 -13.11 10.26
CA ILE A 45 8.85 -12.10 9.75
C ILE A 45 8.63 -10.74 10.43
N LEU A 46 7.38 -10.29 10.56
CA LEU A 46 7.06 -9.03 11.26
C LEU A 46 7.50 -9.06 12.73
N LYS A 47 7.34 -10.21 13.40
CA LYS A 47 7.80 -10.38 14.80
C LYS A 47 9.31 -10.27 14.95
N GLN A 48 10.08 -10.67 13.93
CA GLN A 48 11.54 -10.59 13.96
C GLN A 48 12.06 -9.15 13.87
N LYS A 49 11.25 -8.20 13.36
CA LYS A 49 11.69 -6.81 13.13
C LYS A 49 13.01 -6.74 12.37
N THR A 50 13.14 -7.61 11.37
CA THR A 50 14.41 -7.86 10.68
C THR A 50 14.86 -6.65 9.85
N THR A 51 16.17 -6.47 9.77
CA THR A 51 16.85 -5.55 8.84
C THR A 51 17.39 -6.29 7.62
N ASP A 52 17.30 -7.62 7.58
CA ASP A 52 17.80 -8.45 6.49
C ASP A 52 17.01 -8.20 5.19
N VAL A 53 17.74 -7.80 4.16
CA VAL A 53 17.19 -7.45 2.84
C VAL A 53 16.56 -8.66 2.14
N GLN A 54 17.14 -9.84 2.26
CA GLN A 54 16.63 -11.06 1.62
C GLN A 54 15.33 -11.51 2.28
N VAL A 55 15.25 -11.45 3.61
CA VAL A 55 14.01 -11.76 4.34
C VAL A 55 12.89 -10.77 3.96
N LYS A 56 13.21 -9.48 3.80
CA LYS A 56 12.26 -8.48 3.32
C LYS A 56 11.78 -8.74 1.89
N ARG A 57 12.70 -9.09 0.98
CA ARG A 57 12.35 -9.46 -0.41
C ARG A 57 11.45 -10.69 -0.45
N TYR A 58 11.74 -11.69 0.37
CA TYR A 58 10.89 -12.86 0.53
C TYR A 58 9.48 -12.49 1.01
N ALA A 59 9.37 -11.65 2.05
CA ALA A 59 8.07 -11.18 2.54
C ALA A 59 7.27 -10.44 1.45
N VAL A 60 7.91 -9.55 0.70
CA VAL A 60 7.27 -8.83 -0.42
C VAL A 60 6.81 -9.81 -1.50
N SER A 61 7.63 -10.78 -1.89
CA SER A 61 7.24 -11.79 -2.89
C SER A 61 6.05 -12.64 -2.41
N TYR A 62 6.00 -12.98 -1.13
CA TYR A 62 4.84 -13.65 -0.54
C TYR A 62 3.58 -12.77 -0.54
N MET A 63 3.73 -11.46 -0.30
CA MET A 63 2.62 -10.51 -0.41
C MET A 63 2.13 -10.35 -1.85
N GLU A 64 3.02 -10.44 -2.84
CA GLU A 64 2.67 -10.50 -4.27
C GLU A 64 1.85 -11.78 -4.57
N SER A 65 2.28 -12.95 -4.09
CA SER A 65 1.59 -14.22 -4.36
C SER A 65 0.20 -14.32 -3.72
N THR A 66 -0.07 -13.52 -2.70
CA THR A 66 -1.40 -13.40 -2.07
C THR A 66 -2.27 -12.32 -2.72
N GLY A 67 -1.84 -11.71 -3.83
CA GLY A 67 -2.59 -10.65 -4.53
C GLY A 67 -2.70 -9.35 -3.76
N SER A 68 -1.92 -9.16 -2.69
CA SER A 68 -2.15 -8.08 -1.72
C SER A 68 -1.85 -6.69 -2.27
N PHE A 69 -0.89 -6.59 -3.20
CA PHE A 69 -0.58 -5.32 -3.87
C PHE A 69 -1.67 -4.92 -4.87
N GLU A 70 -2.19 -5.88 -5.63
CA GLU A 70 -3.31 -5.64 -6.56
C GLU A 70 -4.56 -5.21 -5.80
N TYR A 71 -4.96 -5.99 -4.78
CA TYR A 71 -6.08 -5.63 -3.92
C TYR A 71 -5.94 -4.22 -3.33
N THR A 72 -4.74 -3.85 -2.88
CA THR A 72 -4.48 -2.51 -2.33
C THR A 72 -4.64 -1.41 -3.37
N ARG A 73 -4.19 -1.62 -4.62
CA ARG A 73 -4.38 -0.66 -5.71
C ARG A 73 -5.86 -0.47 -6.02
N ASP A 74 -6.62 -1.55 -6.10
CA ASP A 74 -8.07 -1.49 -6.38
C ASP A 74 -8.80 -0.69 -5.30
N VAL A 75 -8.48 -0.95 -4.03
CA VAL A 75 -9.04 -0.19 -2.90
C VAL A 75 -8.67 1.30 -2.99
N ILE A 76 -7.42 1.63 -3.31
CA ILE A 76 -7.01 3.03 -3.52
C ILE A 76 -7.83 3.67 -4.64
N GLY A 77 -8.00 2.99 -5.78
CA GLY A 77 -8.80 3.46 -6.90
C GLY A 77 -10.26 3.74 -6.52
N ILE A 78 -10.88 2.82 -5.78
CA ILE A 78 -12.24 2.98 -5.26
C ILE A 78 -12.35 4.19 -4.33
N LEU A 79 -11.38 4.36 -3.41
CA LEU A 79 -11.38 5.47 -2.46
C LEU A 79 -11.17 6.82 -3.16
N ILE A 80 -10.29 6.89 -4.16
CA ILE A 80 -10.10 8.09 -4.97
C ILE A 80 -11.39 8.43 -5.72
N ALA A 81 -12.03 7.46 -6.39
CA ALA A 81 -13.27 7.69 -7.12
C ALA A 81 -14.39 8.21 -6.18
N ARG A 82 -14.51 7.64 -4.98
CA ARG A 82 -15.45 8.11 -3.95
C ARG A 82 -15.13 9.52 -3.49
N ALA A 83 -13.85 9.83 -3.24
CA ALA A 83 -13.41 11.15 -2.83
C ALA A 83 -13.70 12.22 -3.91
N ARG A 84 -13.44 11.90 -5.19
CA ARG A 84 -13.79 12.79 -6.31
C ARG A 84 -15.28 13.07 -6.37
N LYS A 85 -16.11 12.02 -6.25
CA LYS A 85 -17.57 12.18 -6.25
C LYS A 85 -18.04 13.09 -5.11
N MET A 86 -17.52 12.87 -3.91
CA MET A 86 -17.85 13.69 -2.74
C MET A 86 -17.43 15.15 -2.93
N ALA A 87 -16.21 15.39 -3.43
CA ALA A 87 -15.72 16.74 -3.72
C ALA A 87 -16.61 17.45 -4.76
N SER A 88 -16.98 16.78 -5.85
CA SER A 88 -17.88 17.34 -6.87
C SER A 88 -19.29 17.62 -6.32
N GLN A 89 -19.80 16.79 -5.41
CA GLN A 89 -21.10 17.01 -4.77
C GLN A 89 -21.07 18.24 -3.84
N MET A 90 -19.97 18.46 -3.12
CA MET A 90 -19.81 19.62 -2.24
C MET A 90 -19.50 20.92 -2.99
N ASP A 91 -18.94 20.83 -4.20
CA ASP A 91 -18.61 21.98 -5.04
C ASP A 91 -19.83 22.77 -5.49
N GLY A 92 -20.96 22.09 -5.73
CA GLY A 92 -22.20 22.73 -6.19
C GLY A 92 -22.10 23.44 -7.55
N GLY A 93 -20.97 23.34 -8.27
CA GLY A 93 -20.70 24.04 -9.52
C GLY A 93 -19.83 25.30 -9.39
N ASP A 94 -19.36 25.64 -8.19
CA ASP A 94 -18.57 26.86 -7.92
C ASP A 94 -17.07 26.72 -8.25
N GLY A 95 -16.57 25.54 -8.64
CA GLY A 95 -15.17 25.29 -8.99
C GLY A 95 -14.19 25.26 -7.82
N LYS A 96 -14.67 25.37 -6.58
CA LYS A 96 -13.90 25.30 -5.33
C LYS A 96 -13.24 23.93 -5.09
N ALA A 97 -13.74 22.87 -5.72
CA ALA A 97 -13.17 21.53 -5.61
C ALA A 97 -11.90 21.31 -6.44
N GLU A 98 -11.48 22.25 -7.29
CA GLU A 98 -10.33 22.08 -8.19
C GLU A 98 -9.03 21.71 -7.45
N GLY A 99 -8.77 22.33 -6.29
CA GLY A 99 -7.61 22.02 -5.47
C GLY A 99 -7.61 20.58 -4.95
N ILE A 100 -8.78 20.07 -4.54
CA ILE A 100 -8.94 18.70 -4.06
C ILE A 100 -8.73 17.71 -5.21
N GLN A 101 -9.26 17.99 -6.40
CA GLN A 101 -9.06 17.14 -7.57
C GLN A 101 -7.56 16.99 -7.89
N LYS A 102 -6.81 18.09 -7.87
CA LYS A 102 -5.34 18.08 -8.09
C LYS A 102 -4.58 17.28 -7.05
N ILE A 103 -5.02 17.32 -5.78
CA ILE A 103 -4.42 16.47 -4.73
C ILE A 103 -4.72 14.99 -5.01
N LEU A 104 -5.96 14.66 -5.36
CA LEU A 104 -6.36 13.28 -5.66
C LEU A 104 -5.64 12.71 -6.90
N ASP A 105 -5.34 13.54 -7.90
CA ASP A 105 -4.54 13.14 -9.07
C ASP A 105 -3.16 12.61 -8.65
N ARG A 106 -2.52 13.27 -7.67
CA ARG A 106 -1.19 12.86 -7.15
C ARG A 106 -1.23 11.60 -6.30
N MET A 107 -2.41 11.13 -5.89
CA MET A 107 -2.59 9.92 -5.09
C MET A 107 -2.86 8.68 -5.94
N VAL A 108 -3.09 8.84 -7.25
CA VAL A 108 -3.32 7.72 -8.16
C VAL A 108 -2.07 6.85 -8.23
N VAL A 109 -2.28 5.53 -8.19
CA VAL A 109 -1.23 4.53 -8.33
C VAL A 109 -1.43 3.82 -9.65
N GLU A 110 -0.48 3.97 -10.57
CA GLU A 110 -0.55 3.34 -11.90
C GLU A 110 -0.41 1.82 -11.82
N ASN A 111 -1.11 1.11 -12.72
CA ASN A 111 -0.88 -0.30 -12.98
C ASN A 111 0.37 -0.43 -13.86
N LYS A 112 1.44 -1.01 -13.32
CA LYS A 112 2.61 -1.45 -14.09
C LYS A 112 2.39 -2.85 -14.64
#